data_AF-A0AAE7MQQ9-F1
#
_entry.id   AF-A0AAE7MQQ9-F1
#
_cell.length_a   1.000
_cell.length_b   1.000
_cell.length_c   1.000
_cell.angle_alpha   90.00
_cell.angle_beta   90.00
_cell.angle_gamma   90.00
#
_symmetry.space_group_name_H-M   'P 1'
#
loop_
_entity.id
_entity.type
_entity.pdbx_description
1 polymer ?
#
loop_
_entity_poly.entity_id
_entity_poly.type
_entity_poly.pdbx_seq_one_letter_code
_entity_poly.pdbx_strand_id
1 'polypeptide(L)'
;MKAWLVHESYKAATTPFAEVPAELSTVKGCKNSFAACQLLLHDGKRNHFVLGREFAIPDEIEIPMYRIEITSELPVTSQFVGYYTGQQEIDFADKLLDQTAKTYPGDRMATVYLEFPLDQSIAAGSYPVEITIYRAQLAGADSLVLSKKITVEVSAFEFPADYRDGFNLDVWQQPSILARTYDVPLWSEQHFCLLEEMAASLAKIGQKAITVIAGEIPWKGWFNYIVKDYPANLYEYSMINVNKTDSGAITCDFSVLDRYLNCFFQAGIDQEIDVFGLLGVWQPPFFPVVPIDYPEALVVRYLDEATGKMMFIQQKADLQNYIRQVFAHFKELGVWKKVRIVSDEPKKHQINLFKESLAELKAIDETLQVKVAFDKEDVLTELLPLVDYPVTSYYCTCNHYQELSQSHSGKTQYYVCNYPDKPNTFLHSPLLETRVQGILAHHFKTDGLLRWAYNCWPENAREDIRYNTSSLPIGDMCLIYPAYSGHLALSLRYKQLQRGIEDFYLVKQAERQQPEQTADLLDTFLTNPNSQEWMVDSHQSQPDLFLQTASDYEALRDALLTIIAK
;
A
#
# COMPACT_ATOMS: atom_id res chain seq x y z
N MET A 1 10.03 34.44 -4.59
CA MET A 1 10.05 33.14 -3.91
C MET A 1 9.73 33.28 -2.42
N LYS A 2 8.70 32.57 -1.94
CA LYS A 2 8.49 32.27 -0.51
C LYS A 2 8.84 30.80 -0.27
N ALA A 3 9.23 30.47 0.96
CA ALA A 3 9.59 29.13 1.36
C ALA A 3 9.03 28.81 2.75
N TRP A 4 8.55 27.58 2.95
CA TRP A 4 8.06 27.08 4.24
C TRP A 4 8.62 25.69 4.49
N LEU A 5 9.05 25.44 5.73
CA LEU A 5 9.39 24.11 6.20
C LEU A 5 8.21 23.60 7.01
N VAL A 6 7.65 22.47 6.62
CA VAL A 6 6.40 21.95 7.18
C VAL A 6 6.56 20.49 7.57
N HIS A 7 5.62 20.00 8.37
CA HIS A 7 5.60 18.62 8.80
C HIS A 7 5.50 17.66 7.62
N GLU A 8 6.09 16.48 7.73
CA GLU A 8 6.08 15.47 6.66
C GLU A 8 4.67 14.99 6.27
N SER A 9 3.69 15.16 7.16
CA SER A 9 2.28 14.85 6.91
C SER A 9 1.51 15.98 6.21
N TYR A 10 2.14 17.11 5.88
CA TYR A 10 1.47 18.15 5.11
C TYR A 10 1.23 17.68 3.66
N LYS A 11 -0.01 17.73 3.18
CA LYS A 11 -0.35 17.38 1.80
C LYS A 11 -0.67 18.65 1.02
N ALA A 12 0.28 19.12 0.22
CA ALA A 12 0.08 20.28 -0.62
C ALA A 12 -0.98 19.98 -1.70
N ALA A 13 -1.91 20.91 -1.92
CA ALA A 13 -2.96 20.80 -2.92
C ALA A 13 -3.24 22.14 -3.61
N THR A 14 -3.89 22.13 -4.77
CA THR A 14 -4.34 23.35 -5.49
C THR A 14 -5.67 23.91 -4.97
N THR A 15 -6.10 23.49 -3.77
CA THR A 15 -7.35 23.94 -3.16
C THR A 15 -7.38 25.46 -3.02
N PRO A 16 -8.44 26.14 -3.50
CA PRO A 16 -8.59 27.57 -3.32
C PRO A 16 -8.54 27.96 -1.84
N PHE A 17 -7.88 29.08 -1.53
CA PHE A 17 -7.80 29.62 -0.17
C PHE A 17 -7.15 28.69 0.86
N ALA A 18 -6.29 27.76 0.43
CA ALA A 18 -5.51 26.92 1.34
C ALA A 18 -4.76 27.80 2.37
N GLU A 19 -4.88 27.45 3.64
CA GLU A 19 -4.20 28.15 4.71
C GLU A 19 -2.67 28.05 4.56
N VAL A 20 -1.98 29.11 4.97
CA VAL A 20 -0.51 29.09 5.01
C VAL A 20 -0.09 28.07 6.07
N PRO A 21 0.71 27.06 5.70
CA PRO A 21 1.09 26.03 6.66
C PRO A 21 1.97 26.60 7.78
N ALA A 22 1.81 26.05 8.98
CA ALA A 22 2.65 26.38 10.11
C ALA A 22 4.10 25.95 9.84
N GLU A 23 5.04 26.89 10.00
CA GLU A 23 6.46 26.57 9.85
C GLU A 23 6.99 25.76 11.04
N LEU A 24 7.78 24.74 10.73
CA LEU A 24 8.55 23.98 11.69
C LEU A 24 9.95 24.57 11.86
N SER A 25 10.44 24.54 13.08
CA SER A 25 11.85 24.81 13.42
C SER A 25 12.63 23.54 13.79
N THR A 26 11.92 22.46 14.10
CA THR A 26 12.48 21.18 14.54
C THR A 26 11.68 20.02 13.97
N VAL A 27 12.36 18.92 13.66
CA VAL A 27 11.77 17.59 13.45
C VAL A 27 12.51 16.54 14.25
N LYS A 28 11.80 15.51 14.71
CA LYS A 28 12.35 14.44 15.52
C LYS A 28 12.47 13.14 14.72
N GLY A 29 13.42 12.30 15.10
CA GLY A 29 13.53 10.93 14.58
C GLY A 29 14.22 10.01 15.58
N CYS A 30 13.94 8.71 15.46
CA CYS A 30 14.59 7.66 16.24
C CYS A 30 15.62 6.92 15.40
N LYS A 31 16.58 6.25 16.06
CA LYS A 31 17.55 5.40 15.37
C LYS A 31 16.87 4.16 14.78
N ASN A 32 17.47 3.63 13.71
CA ASN A 32 16.94 2.60 12.81
C ASN A 32 15.61 2.99 12.14
N SER A 33 15.36 4.29 12.02
CA SER A 33 14.21 4.91 11.37
C SER A 33 14.72 6.17 10.63
N PHE A 34 13.91 7.22 10.55
CA PHE A 34 14.22 8.48 9.89
C PHE A 34 13.52 9.65 10.58
N ALA A 35 14.06 10.85 10.42
CA ALA A 35 13.32 12.10 10.58
C ALA A 35 12.92 12.61 9.19
N ALA A 36 11.83 13.35 9.06
CA ALA A 36 11.44 13.92 7.78
C ALA A 36 10.64 15.21 7.91
N CYS A 37 10.73 16.05 6.87
CA CYS A 37 9.94 17.26 6.70
C CYS A 37 9.70 17.53 5.21
N GLN A 38 8.91 18.55 4.89
CA GLN A 38 8.76 19.02 3.52
C GLN A 38 9.17 20.50 3.41
N LEU A 39 9.87 20.83 2.33
CA LEU A 39 10.10 22.21 1.90
C LEU A 39 9.09 22.57 0.82
N LEU A 40 8.33 23.64 1.04
CA LEU A 40 7.37 24.19 0.09
C LEU A 40 7.89 25.50 -0.47
N LEU A 41 7.87 25.67 -1.80
CA LEU A 41 8.35 26.85 -2.50
C LEU A 41 7.25 27.40 -3.42
N HIS A 42 6.97 28.69 -3.33
CA HIS A 42 5.94 29.31 -4.17
C HIS A 42 6.11 30.83 -4.31
N ASP A 43 5.83 31.36 -5.51
CA ASP A 43 5.69 32.80 -5.76
C ASP A 43 4.68 33.15 -6.85
N GLY A 44 3.74 32.23 -7.13
CA GLY A 44 2.70 32.41 -8.14
C GLY A 44 3.16 32.31 -9.59
N LYS A 45 4.44 31.97 -9.83
CA LYS A 45 5.01 31.82 -11.18
C LYS A 45 5.35 30.38 -11.48
N ARG A 46 5.34 30.05 -12.77
CA ARG A 46 5.96 28.83 -13.27
C ARG A 46 7.47 28.94 -13.06
N ASN A 47 8.07 27.99 -12.35
CA ASN A 47 9.48 28.02 -11.97
C ASN A 47 10.12 26.65 -12.19
N HIS A 48 11.40 26.66 -12.55
CA HIS A 48 12.22 25.46 -12.66
C HIS A 48 13.09 25.33 -11.41
N PHE A 49 13.09 24.16 -10.78
CA PHE A 49 13.84 23.89 -9.57
C PHE A 49 14.85 22.77 -9.80
N VAL A 50 16.01 22.90 -9.20
CA VAL A 50 17.11 21.92 -9.27
C VAL A 50 17.59 21.60 -7.85
N LEU A 51 17.72 20.32 -7.53
CA LEU A 51 18.28 19.83 -6.27
C LEU A 51 19.80 19.67 -6.39
N GLY A 52 20.53 20.19 -5.39
CA GLY A 52 21.97 20.03 -5.30
C GLY A 52 22.74 20.82 -6.35
N ARG A 53 23.62 20.13 -7.09
CA ARG A 53 24.64 20.73 -7.97
C ARG A 53 24.42 20.46 -9.45
N GLU A 54 23.29 19.85 -9.82
CA GLU A 54 23.01 19.55 -11.20
C GLU A 54 22.76 20.80 -12.03
N PHE A 55 22.98 20.69 -13.34
CA PHE A 55 22.69 21.75 -14.29
C PHE A 55 21.56 21.31 -15.21
N ALA A 56 20.39 21.91 -15.02
CA ALA A 56 19.21 21.64 -15.82
C ALA A 56 18.60 22.96 -16.29
N ILE A 57 18.23 22.99 -17.57
CA ILE A 57 17.61 24.14 -18.22
C ILE A 57 16.18 23.73 -18.62
N PRO A 58 15.14 24.52 -18.28
CA PRO A 58 13.78 24.23 -18.70
C PRO A 58 13.58 24.46 -20.21
N ASP A 59 12.53 23.87 -20.78
CA ASP A 59 12.22 24.00 -22.22
C ASP A 59 12.04 25.46 -22.68
N GLU A 60 11.47 26.29 -21.80
CA GLU A 60 11.27 27.73 -21.99
C GLU A 60 12.36 28.48 -21.20
N ILE A 61 13.30 29.13 -21.91
CA ILE A 61 14.48 29.79 -21.31
C ILE A 61 14.12 30.98 -20.40
N GLU A 62 12.92 31.53 -20.56
CA GLU A 62 12.37 32.60 -19.73
C GLU A 62 11.91 32.09 -18.36
N ILE A 63 11.75 30.77 -18.18
CA ILE A 63 11.30 30.20 -16.92
C ILE A 63 12.36 30.48 -15.84
N PRO A 64 11.97 31.17 -14.76
CA PRO A 64 12.81 31.39 -13.61
C PRO A 64 13.40 30.07 -13.05
N MET A 65 14.72 29.93 -13.00
CA MET A 65 15.41 28.78 -12.39
C MET A 65 15.82 29.04 -10.94
N TYR A 66 15.72 28.02 -10.09
CA TYR A 66 16.15 28.05 -8.69
C TYR A 66 16.89 26.76 -8.35
N ARG A 67 18.01 26.89 -7.63
CA ARG A 67 18.78 25.76 -7.13
C ARG A 67 18.63 25.67 -5.62
N ILE A 68 18.42 24.46 -5.12
CA ILE A 68 18.18 24.17 -3.70
C ILE A 68 19.40 23.40 -3.20
N GLU A 69 20.17 24.03 -2.31
CA GLU A 69 21.30 23.42 -1.62
C GLU A 69 20.88 23.02 -0.21
N ILE A 70 21.19 21.79 0.20
CA ILE A 70 20.92 21.29 1.54
C ILE A 70 22.26 20.95 2.19
N THR A 71 22.59 21.67 3.26
CA THR A 71 23.81 21.45 4.06
C THR A 71 23.42 20.81 5.38
N SER A 72 23.92 19.60 5.63
CA SER A 72 23.57 18.78 6.79
C SER A 72 24.76 17.91 7.17
N GLU A 73 24.98 17.70 8.48
CA GLU A 73 25.90 16.68 8.98
C GLU A 73 25.29 15.27 8.91
N LEU A 74 23.95 15.19 8.89
CA LEU A 74 23.21 13.94 8.69
C LEU A 74 23.08 13.61 7.21
N PRO A 75 23.03 12.31 6.85
CA PRO A 75 22.61 11.91 5.51
C PRO A 75 21.22 12.46 5.21
N VAL A 76 21.03 12.97 3.99
CA VAL A 76 19.76 13.53 3.53
C VAL A 76 19.42 12.98 2.16
N THR A 77 18.20 12.46 2.03
CA THR A 77 17.55 12.20 0.75
C THR A 77 16.59 13.35 0.48
N SER A 78 16.63 13.93 -0.72
CA SER A 78 15.71 14.98 -1.13
C SER A 78 15.06 14.62 -2.45
N GLN A 79 13.74 14.69 -2.52
CA GLN A 79 12.97 14.33 -3.71
C GLN A 79 11.88 15.36 -3.96
N PHE A 80 11.71 15.76 -5.21
CA PHE A 80 10.52 16.52 -5.61
C PHE A 80 9.26 15.67 -5.41
N VAL A 81 8.14 16.32 -5.10
CA VAL A 81 6.84 15.66 -5.00
C VAL A 81 5.97 16.07 -6.18
N GLY A 82 5.57 15.08 -6.97
CA GLY A 82 4.64 15.19 -8.08
C GLY A 82 3.18 15.20 -7.61
N TYR A 83 2.32 15.74 -8.47
CA TYR A 83 0.90 15.91 -8.21
C TYR A 83 0.08 14.97 -9.09
N TYR A 84 -1.07 14.56 -8.59
CA TYR A 84 -2.13 13.91 -9.36
C TYR A 84 -3.45 14.64 -9.17
N THR A 85 -4.28 14.61 -10.22
CA THR A 85 -5.60 15.24 -10.21
C THR A 85 -6.61 14.36 -9.49
N GLY A 86 -7.22 14.93 -8.46
CA GLY A 86 -8.32 14.37 -7.69
C GLY A 86 -9.69 14.79 -8.25
N GLN A 87 -10.71 14.73 -7.39
CA GLN A 87 -12.04 15.24 -7.74
C GLN A 87 -12.02 16.77 -7.83
N GLN A 88 -12.98 17.33 -8.58
CA GLN A 88 -13.14 18.78 -8.74
C GLN A 88 -11.90 19.49 -9.33
N GLU A 89 -11.07 18.76 -10.08
CA GLU A 89 -9.81 19.26 -10.68
C GLU A 89 -8.82 19.84 -9.65
N ILE A 90 -8.88 19.33 -8.41
CA ILE A 90 -7.90 19.65 -7.37
C ILE A 90 -6.72 18.69 -7.50
N ASP A 91 -5.52 19.22 -7.64
CA ASP A 91 -4.29 18.45 -7.70
C ASP A 91 -3.71 18.28 -6.30
N PHE A 92 -3.31 17.06 -5.95
CA PHE A 92 -2.72 16.71 -4.66
C PHE A 92 -1.29 16.20 -4.82
N ALA A 93 -0.36 16.72 -4.01
CA ALA A 93 1.00 16.23 -3.91
C ALA A 93 1.01 14.83 -3.28
N ASP A 94 1.68 13.88 -3.94
CA ASP A 94 1.78 12.52 -3.40
C ASP A 94 2.97 11.72 -3.94
N LYS A 95 3.34 11.85 -5.21
CA LYS A 95 4.36 11.01 -5.86
C LYS A 95 5.78 11.50 -5.58
N LEU A 96 6.62 10.71 -4.92
CA LEU A 96 8.04 11.02 -4.76
C LEU A 96 8.77 10.77 -6.08
N LEU A 97 9.40 11.82 -6.61
CA LEU A 97 10.02 11.82 -7.92
C LEU A 97 11.52 11.47 -7.84
N ASP A 98 11.99 10.72 -8.84
CA ASP A 98 13.43 10.43 -9.00
C ASP A 98 14.18 11.59 -9.64
N GLN A 99 13.46 12.52 -10.29
CA GLN A 99 14.10 13.65 -10.94
C GLN A 99 14.67 14.62 -9.93
N THR A 100 15.87 15.08 -10.23
CA THR A 100 16.65 16.10 -9.52
C THR A 100 16.40 17.51 -10.07
N ALA A 101 15.66 17.63 -11.17
CA ALA A 101 15.18 18.88 -11.71
C ALA A 101 13.69 18.79 -12.08
N LYS A 102 12.89 19.80 -11.74
CA LYS A 102 11.46 19.82 -12.03
C LYS A 102 10.94 21.24 -12.23
N THR A 103 10.16 21.41 -13.28
CA THR A 103 9.35 22.62 -13.48
C THR A 103 7.99 22.44 -12.82
N TYR A 104 7.62 23.38 -11.95
CA TYR A 104 6.29 23.46 -11.35
C TYR A 104 5.51 24.64 -11.95
N PRO A 105 4.21 24.47 -12.27
CA PRO A 105 3.35 25.58 -12.65
C PRO A 105 3.07 26.52 -11.47
N GLY A 106 2.65 27.75 -11.78
CA GLY A 106 2.45 28.82 -10.79
C GLY A 106 1.18 28.71 -9.94
N ASP A 107 0.35 27.70 -10.17
CA ASP A 107 -0.89 27.42 -9.43
C ASP A 107 -0.68 26.50 -8.22
N ARG A 108 0.50 25.91 -8.07
CA ARG A 108 0.83 24.96 -6.99
C ARG A 108 2.18 25.24 -6.36
N MET A 109 2.40 24.64 -5.19
CA MET A 109 3.68 24.71 -4.51
C MET A 109 4.66 23.72 -5.14
N ALA A 110 5.92 24.13 -5.30
CA ALA A 110 7.00 23.18 -5.53
C ALA A 110 7.36 22.55 -4.19
N THR A 111 7.13 21.25 -4.08
CA THR A 111 7.25 20.49 -2.84
C THR A 111 8.46 19.58 -2.93
N VAL A 112 9.33 19.65 -1.91
CA VAL A 112 10.50 18.76 -1.76
C VAL A 112 10.36 18.00 -0.45
N TYR A 113 10.29 16.66 -0.53
CA TYR A 113 10.34 15.79 0.64
C TYR A 113 11.80 15.63 1.07
N LEU A 114 12.08 15.90 2.34
CA LEU A 114 13.40 15.76 2.95
C LEU A 114 13.34 14.63 3.98
N GLU A 115 14.11 13.57 3.74
CA GLU A 115 14.24 12.43 4.64
C GLU A 115 15.68 12.37 5.16
N PHE A 116 15.82 12.22 6.47
CA PHE A 116 17.09 12.05 7.16
C PHE A 116 17.13 10.63 7.71
N PRO A 117 17.74 9.66 7.01
CA PRO A 117 17.91 8.31 7.54
C PRO A 117 18.78 8.33 8.80
N LEU A 118 18.30 7.68 9.86
CA LEU A 118 18.95 7.67 11.17
C LEU A 118 19.35 6.24 11.52
N ASP A 119 20.56 5.82 11.16
CA ASP A 119 21.09 4.53 11.58
C ASP A 119 21.58 4.55 13.04
N GLN A 120 21.90 3.36 13.58
CA GLN A 120 22.40 3.19 14.95
C GLN A 120 23.70 3.98 15.26
N SER A 121 24.52 4.26 14.24
CA SER A 121 25.83 4.92 14.39
C SER A 121 25.72 6.42 14.64
N ILE A 122 24.61 7.05 14.24
CA ILE A 122 24.33 8.45 14.50
C ILE A 122 24.09 8.66 16.00
N ALA A 123 24.79 9.63 16.61
CA ALA A 123 24.63 9.94 18.02
C ALA A 123 23.30 10.66 18.28
N ALA A 124 22.69 10.44 19.44
CA ALA A 124 21.55 11.24 19.88
C ALA A 124 21.98 12.70 20.06
N GLY A 125 21.13 13.65 19.67
CA GLY A 125 21.46 15.07 19.73
C GLY A 125 20.72 15.91 18.71
N SER A 126 21.11 17.18 18.62
CA SER A 126 20.52 18.17 17.72
C SER A 126 21.45 18.48 16.57
N TYR A 127 20.97 18.27 15.35
CA TYR A 127 21.74 18.47 14.12
C TYR A 127 21.11 19.61 13.31
N PRO A 128 21.77 20.77 13.19
CA PRO A 128 21.27 21.86 12.37
C PRO A 128 21.39 21.52 10.89
N VAL A 129 20.33 21.81 10.13
CA VAL A 129 20.29 21.66 8.68
C VAL A 129 19.98 23.03 8.08
N GLU A 130 20.79 23.43 7.11
CA GLU A 130 20.60 24.68 6.37
C GLU A 130 20.17 24.38 4.93
N ILE A 131 19.07 25.02 4.52
CA ILE A 131 18.48 24.86 3.19
C ILE A 131 18.54 26.22 2.51
N THR A 132 19.41 26.31 1.50
CA THR A 132 19.68 27.57 0.80
C THR A 132 19.09 27.54 -0.60
N ILE A 133 18.27 28.55 -0.91
CA ILE A 133 17.63 28.69 -2.21
C ILE A 133 18.41 29.76 -2.96
N TYR A 134 18.96 29.36 -4.10
CA TYR A 134 19.65 30.23 -5.03
C TYR A 134 18.79 30.51 -6.25
N ARG A 135 18.92 31.70 -6.79
CA ARG A 135 18.46 32.06 -8.13
C ARG A 135 19.55 31.60 -9.10
N ALA A 136 19.26 30.53 -9.83
CA ALA A 136 20.17 30.01 -10.84
C ALA A 136 20.14 30.87 -12.11
N GLN A 137 21.30 31.13 -12.67
CA GLN A 137 21.48 31.92 -13.89
C GLN A 137 21.99 31.01 -15.01
N LEU A 138 21.56 31.25 -16.25
CA LEU A 138 22.01 30.43 -17.40
C LEU A 138 23.52 30.56 -17.69
N ALA A 139 24.06 31.77 -17.54
CA ALA A 139 25.43 32.10 -17.90
C ALA A 139 26.18 32.90 -16.81
N GLY A 140 25.64 32.92 -15.59
CA GLY A 140 26.17 33.70 -14.46
C GLY A 140 26.29 32.88 -13.20
N ALA A 141 26.91 33.47 -12.17
CA ALA A 141 26.91 32.88 -10.84
C ALA A 141 25.50 32.93 -10.24
N ASP A 142 25.20 31.93 -9.42
CA ASP A 142 24.02 31.92 -8.58
C ASP A 142 23.98 33.14 -7.65
N SER A 143 22.77 33.65 -7.42
CA SER A 143 22.54 34.67 -6.39
C SER A 143 21.63 34.13 -5.30
N LEU A 144 22.04 34.28 -4.03
CA LEU A 144 21.24 33.89 -2.87
C LEU A 144 19.85 34.55 -2.91
N VAL A 145 18.79 33.76 -2.72
CA VAL A 145 17.40 34.25 -2.60
C VAL A 145 16.96 34.26 -1.15
N LEU A 146 17.06 33.12 -0.47
CA LEU A 146 16.75 32.97 0.95
C LEU A 146 17.45 31.73 1.53
N SER A 147 17.57 31.67 2.85
CA SER A 147 18.01 30.49 3.59
C SER A 147 16.98 30.15 4.66
N LYS A 148 16.76 28.86 4.90
CA LYS A 148 15.91 28.28 5.94
C LYS A 148 16.76 27.37 6.81
N LYS A 149 16.41 27.28 8.09
CA LYS A 149 17.08 26.41 9.06
C LYS A 149 16.06 25.53 9.75
N ILE A 150 16.42 24.27 9.92
CA ILE A 150 15.67 23.30 10.73
C ILE A 150 16.64 22.51 11.59
N THR A 151 16.20 22.12 12.77
CA THR A 151 16.96 21.21 13.64
C THR A 151 16.38 19.81 13.50
N VAL A 152 17.23 18.83 13.22
CA VAL A 152 16.86 17.41 13.35
C VAL A 152 17.27 16.94 14.73
N GLU A 153 16.30 16.57 15.56
CA GLU A 153 16.49 15.99 16.88
C GLU A 153 16.50 14.46 16.78
N VAL A 154 17.68 13.88 17.01
CA VAL A 154 17.86 12.43 17.04
C VAL A 154 17.68 11.93 18.46
N SER A 155 16.65 11.11 18.66
CA SER A 155 16.35 10.46 19.93
C SER A 155 17.42 9.44 20.32
N ALA A 156 17.59 9.23 21.63
CA ALA A 156 18.38 8.13 22.16
C ALA A 156 17.68 6.77 21.97
N PHE A 157 16.37 6.77 21.73
CA PHE A 157 15.60 5.57 21.45
C PHE A 157 15.99 4.98 20.09
N GLU A 158 16.13 3.65 20.07
CA GLU A 158 16.49 2.87 18.90
C GLU A 158 15.42 1.81 18.65
N PHE A 159 14.84 1.81 17.45
CA PHE A 159 13.96 0.71 17.05
C PHE A 159 14.80 -0.56 16.86
N PRO A 160 14.37 -1.71 17.41
CA PRO A 160 15.04 -2.97 17.11
C PRO A 160 14.81 -3.35 15.64
N ALA A 161 15.71 -4.14 15.05
CA ALA A 161 15.63 -4.50 13.64
C ALA A 161 14.30 -5.19 13.25
N ASP A 162 13.69 -5.89 14.20
CA ASP A 162 12.47 -6.68 14.08
C ASP A 162 11.19 -5.92 14.51
N TYR A 163 11.24 -4.59 14.69
CA TYR A 163 10.08 -3.82 15.19
C TYR A 163 8.81 -3.97 14.34
N ARG A 164 8.97 -4.30 13.05
CA ARG A 164 7.89 -4.51 12.08
C ARG A 164 7.22 -5.88 12.21
N ASP A 165 7.83 -6.84 12.91
CA ASP A 165 7.34 -8.23 12.95
C ASP A 165 6.02 -8.39 13.69
N GLY A 166 5.72 -7.48 14.62
CA GLY A 166 4.45 -7.48 15.33
C GLY A 166 3.26 -6.97 14.52
N PHE A 167 3.48 -6.39 13.33
CA PHE A 167 2.44 -5.82 12.47
C PHE A 167 2.34 -6.63 11.17
N ASN A 168 1.26 -7.39 11.03
CA ASN A 168 0.93 -8.16 9.84
C ASN A 168 0.38 -7.25 8.74
N LEU A 169 1.28 -6.66 7.95
CA LEU A 169 0.90 -5.88 6.78
C LEU A 169 0.68 -6.79 5.57
N ASP A 170 -0.47 -6.63 4.93
CA ASP A 170 -0.81 -7.30 3.68
C ASP A 170 -1.32 -6.30 2.62
N VAL A 171 -0.44 -5.86 1.73
CA VAL A 171 -0.81 -5.04 0.56
C VAL A 171 -0.72 -5.86 -0.72
N TRP A 172 -1.85 -6.14 -1.39
CA TRP A 172 -1.86 -7.07 -2.53
C TRP A 172 -1.10 -6.54 -3.75
N GLN A 173 -0.31 -7.43 -4.35
CA GLN A 173 0.58 -7.12 -5.47
C GLN A 173 -0.04 -7.51 -6.81
N GLN A 174 0.21 -6.72 -7.86
CA GLN A 174 -0.31 -6.98 -9.22
C GLN A 174 0.80 -7.09 -10.28
N PRO A 175 1.41 -8.28 -10.45
CA PRO A 175 2.51 -8.50 -11.40
C PRO A 175 2.12 -8.26 -12.87
N SER A 176 0.94 -8.69 -13.33
CA SER A 176 0.56 -8.51 -14.74
C SER A 176 0.38 -7.04 -15.11
N ILE A 177 -0.15 -6.23 -14.17
CA ILE A 177 -0.31 -4.78 -14.32
C ILE A 177 1.06 -4.09 -14.30
N LEU A 178 1.99 -4.56 -13.46
CA LEU A 178 3.38 -4.09 -13.43
C LEU A 178 4.03 -4.24 -14.81
N ALA A 179 4.07 -5.46 -15.37
CA ALA A 179 4.65 -5.71 -16.69
C ALA A 179 4.04 -4.81 -17.78
N ARG A 180 2.70 -4.71 -17.79
CA ARG A 180 1.95 -3.93 -18.78
C ARG A 180 2.25 -2.44 -18.70
N THR A 181 2.35 -1.89 -17.48
CA THR A 181 2.56 -0.45 -17.27
C THR A 181 3.97 -0.01 -17.70
N TYR A 182 4.96 -0.88 -17.53
CA TYR A 182 6.34 -0.66 -17.96
C TYR A 182 6.62 -1.12 -19.39
N ASP A 183 5.62 -1.65 -20.10
CA ASP A 183 5.74 -2.18 -21.46
C ASP A 183 6.89 -3.19 -21.61
N VAL A 184 6.99 -4.11 -20.64
CA VAL A 184 7.96 -5.22 -20.66
C VAL A 184 7.22 -6.55 -20.81
N PRO A 185 7.80 -7.55 -21.50
CA PRO A 185 7.15 -8.85 -21.63
C PRO A 185 6.91 -9.49 -20.25
N LEU A 186 5.70 -10.00 -20.04
CA LEU A 186 5.34 -10.69 -18.80
C LEU A 186 6.30 -11.86 -18.54
N TRP A 187 6.83 -11.92 -17.32
CA TRP A 187 7.82 -12.91 -16.84
C TRP A 187 9.20 -12.87 -17.53
N SER A 188 9.52 -11.79 -18.26
CA SER A 188 10.88 -11.53 -18.73
C SER A 188 11.84 -11.15 -17.61
N GLU A 189 13.15 -11.14 -17.90
CA GLU A 189 14.18 -10.64 -16.99
C GLU A 189 13.90 -9.20 -16.54
N GLN A 190 13.50 -8.31 -17.45
CA GLN A 190 13.14 -6.93 -17.10
C GLN A 190 11.94 -6.89 -16.15
N HIS A 191 10.95 -7.77 -16.34
CA HIS A 191 9.83 -7.87 -15.42
C HIS A 191 10.28 -8.36 -14.04
N PHE A 192 11.17 -9.34 -13.96
CA PHE A 192 11.69 -9.82 -12.67
C PHE A 192 12.52 -8.77 -11.94
N CYS A 193 13.27 -7.90 -12.62
CA CYS A 193 13.91 -6.75 -11.97
C CYS A 193 12.88 -5.82 -11.29
N LEU A 194 11.74 -5.57 -11.94
CA LEU A 194 10.66 -4.77 -11.35
C LEU A 194 9.97 -5.49 -10.17
N LEU A 195 9.86 -6.81 -10.23
CA LEU A 195 9.30 -7.64 -9.14
C LEU A 195 10.22 -7.65 -7.91
N GLU A 196 11.54 -7.69 -8.11
CA GLU A 196 12.54 -7.55 -7.04
C GLU A 196 12.44 -6.17 -6.38
N GLU A 197 12.27 -5.10 -7.18
CA GLU A 197 12.07 -3.74 -6.66
C GLU A 197 10.75 -3.62 -5.86
N MET A 198 9.67 -4.22 -6.38
CA MET A 198 8.39 -4.33 -5.67
C MET A 198 8.57 -5.03 -4.32
N ALA A 199 9.21 -6.20 -4.30
CA ALA A 199 9.47 -6.96 -3.08
C ALA A 199 10.31 -6.15 -2.07
N ALA A 200 11.39 -5.52 -2.52
CA ALA A 200 12.25 -4.69 -1.67
C ALA A 200 11.50 -3.51 -1.04
N SER A 201 10.66 -2.83 -1.83
CA SER A 201 9.87 -1.71 -1.32
C SER A 201 8.79 -2.16 -0.32
N LEU A 202 8.16 -3.32 -0.52
CA LEU A 202 7.19 -3.88 0.43
C LEU A 202 7.86 -4.36 1.71
N ALA A 203 9.05 -4.95 1.62
CA ALA A 203 9.85 -5.40 2.76
C ALA A 203 10.25 -4.21 3.66
N LYS A 204 10.57 -3.06 3.07
CA LYS A 204 10.93 -1.83 3.80
C LYS A 204 9.81 -1.33 4.73
N ILE A 205 8.55 -1.63 4.42
CA ILE A 205 7.39 -1.35 5.29
C ILE A 205 6.85 -2.58 6.00
N GLY A 206 7.55 -3.72 5.97
CA GLY A 206 7.20 -4.89 6.78
C GLY A 206 6.05 -5.73 6.24
N GLN A 207 5.80 -5.72 4.92
CA GLN A 207 4.89 -6.67 4.25
C GLN A 207 5.18 -8.11 4.70
N LYS A 208 4.13 -8.88 4.97
CA LYS A 208 4.23 -10.28 5.44
C LYS A 208 3.69 -11.31 4.44
N ALA A 209 2.76 -10.89 3.58
CA ALA A 209 2.07 -11.77 2.63
C ALA A 209 2.53 -11.59 1.18
N ILE A 210 2.57 -12.69 0.41
CA ILE A 210 2.84 -12.70 -1.02
C ILE A 210 1.55 -13.05 -1.78
N THR A 211 1.12 -12.21 -2.71
CA THR A 211 -0.05 -12.43 -3.57
C THR A 211 0.31 -13.37 -4.72
N VAL A 212 -0.39 -14.50 -4.81
CA VAL A 212 -0.27 -15.50 -5.89
C VAL A 212 -1.59 -15.60 -6.64
N ILE A 213 -1.53 -15.47 -7.96
CA ILE A 213 -2.66 -15.69 -8.86
C ILE A 213 -2.54 -17.10 -9.43
N ALA A 214 -3.35 -18.03 -8.92
CA ALA A 214 -3.37 -19.42 -9.38
C ALA A 214 -4.48 -19.67 -10.42
N GLY A 215 -5.61 -18.97 -10.31
CA GLY A 215 -6.63 -18.92 -11.36
C GLY A 215 -6.59 -17.59 -12.09
N GLU A 216 -6.81 -17.61 -13.40
CA GLU A 216 -6.85 -16.40 -14.24
C GLU A 216 -7.99 -15.47 -13.77
N ILE A 217 -7.76 -14.15 -13.83
CA ILE A 217 -8.77 -13.09 -13.68
C ILE A 217 -9.74 -13.28 -12.48
N PRO A 218 -9.25 -13.41 -11.24
CA PRO A 218 -10.09 -13.58 -10.05
C PRO A 218 -11.05 -12.40 -9.84
N TRP A 219 -10.63 -11.16 -10.12
CA TRP A 219 -11.44 -9.94 -10.00
C TRP A 219 -12.05 -9.45 -11.33
N LYS A 220 -11.89 -10.23 -12.41
CA LYS A 220 -12.45 -9.94 -13.75
C LYS A 220 -12.14 -8.53 -14.27
N GLY A 221 -10.94 -8.03 -13.94
CA GLY A 221 -10.46 -6.73 -14.40
C GLY A 221 -11.19 -5.54 -13.80
N TRP A 222 -11.81 -5.69 -12.62
CA TRP A 222 -12.41 -4.56 -11.90
C TRP A 222 -13.42 -3.76 -12.73
N PHE A 223 -14.23 -4.46 -13.55
CA PHE A 223 -15.23 -3.88 -14.44
C PHE A 223 -14.67 -3.05 -15.62
N ASN A 224 -13.38 -3.10 -15.93
CA ASN A 224 -12.76 -2.28 -16.99
C ASN A 224 -13.34 -2.54 -18.41
N TYR A 225 -13.93 -3.71 -18.61
CA TYR A 225 -14.62 -4.05 -19.86
C TYR A 225 -15.91 -3.23 -20.06
N ILE A 226 -16.55 -2.75 -18.99
CA ILE A 226 -17.76 -1.89 -19.05
C ILE A 226 -17.48 -0.43 -18.70
N VAL A 227 -16.55 -0.15 -17.77
CA VAL A 227 -16.14 1.21 -17.39
C VAL A 227 -15.28 1.82 -18.50
N LYS A 228 -15.60 3.05 -18.93
CA LYS A 228 -14.94 3.73 -20.08
C LYS A 228 -14.49 5.17 -19.81
N ASP A 229 -14.72 5.69 -18.60
CA ASP A 229 -14.33 7.06 -18.21
C ASP A 229 -12.81 7.23 -18.18
N TYR A 230 -12.09 6.21 -17.72
CA TYR A 230 -10.62 6.15 -17.76
C TYR A 230 -10.18 4.76 -18.23
N PRO A 231 -9.50 4.66 -19.39
CA PRO A 231 -9.01 3.38 -19.89
C PRO A 231 -8.12 2.65 -18.89
N ALA A 232 -8.42 1.38 -18.66
CA ALA A 232 -7.64 0.53 -17.80
C ALA A 232 -7.63 -0.90 -18.33
N ASN A 233 -6.51 -1.58 -18.12
CA ASN A 233 -6.40 -3.02 -18.31
C ASN A 233 -5.95 -3.61 -16.98
N LEU A 234 -6.92 -4.08 -16.19
CA LEU A 234 -6.74 -4.51 -14.81
C LEU A 234 -6.82 -6.03 -14.67
N TYR A 235 -6.61 -6.79 -15.76
CA TYR A 235 -6.68 -8.25 -15.69
C TYR A 235 -5.41 -8.84 -15.09
N GLU A 236 -5.62 -9.70 -14.10
CA GLU A 236 -4.63 -10.51 -13.41
C GLU A 236 -4.50 -11.88 -14.05
N TYR A 237 -3.27 -12.34 -14.23
CA TYR A 237 -3.00 -13.59 -14.94
C TYR A 237 -2.33 -14.61 -14.04
N SER A 238 -2.67 -15.88 -14.27
CA SER A 238 -2.07 -16.99 -13.56
C SER A 238 -0.56 -17.02 -13.78
N MET A 239 0.18 -17.32 -12.71
CA MET A 239 1.63 -17.54 -12.74
C MET A 239 2.01 -19.02 -12.91
N ILE A 240 1.04 -19.86 -13.29
CA ILE A 240 1.23 -21.30 -13.48
C ILE A 240 0.87 -21.67 -14.91
N ASN A 241 1.84 -22.21 -15.65
CA ASN A 241 1.61 -22.70 -17.00
C ASN A 241 1.04 -24.11 -16.93
N VAL A 242 -0.06 -24.36 -17.64
CA VAL A 242 -0.74 -25.67 -17.63
C VAL A 242 -0.75 -26.26 -19.03
N ASN A 243 -0.43 -27.55 -19.15
CA ASN A 243 -0.55 -28.31 -20.38
C ASN A 243 -1.47 -29.51 -20.20
N LYS A 244 -2.21 -29.86 -21.25
CA LYS A 244 -2.91 -31.14 -21.36
C LYS A 244 -2.20 -31.99 -22.40
N THR A 245 -1.57 -33.05 -21.92
CA THR A 245 -0.74 -33.93 -22.75
C THR A 245 -1.58 -34.72 -23.76
N ASP A 246 -0.92 -35.33 -24.75
CA ASP A 246 -1.55 -36.24 -25.72
C ASP A 246 -2.32 -37.39 -25.06
N SER A 247 -1.93 -37.78 -23.85
CA SER A 247 -2.60 -38.82 -23.04
C SER A 247 -3.86 -38.32 -22.31
N GLY A 248 -4.14 -37.02 -22.38
CA GLY A 248 -5.23 -36.35 -21.66
C GLY A 248 -4.88 -35.93 -20.22
N ALA A 249 -3.65 -36.14 -19.75
CA ALA A 249 -3.23 -35.75 -18.41
C ALA A 249 -2.89 -34.25 -18.31
N ILE A 250 -3.33 -33.61 -17.23
CA ILE A 250 -2.96 -32.23 -16.86
C ILE A 250 -1.56 -32.23 -16.23
N THR A 251 -0.71 -31.30 -16.66
CA THR A 251 0.63 -31.06 -16.11
C THR A 251 0.84 -29.58 -15.87
N CYS A 252 1.53 -29.22 -14.80
CA CYS A 252 1.80 -27.84 -14.41
C CYS A 252 3.30 -27.54 -14.43
N ASP A 253 3.67 -26.36 -14.91
CA ASP A 253 5.01 -25.77 -14.78
C ASP A 253 4.94 -24.59 -13.81
N PHE A 254 5.66 -24.73 -12.70
CA PHE A 254 5.70 -23.78 -11.59
C PHE A 254 6.93 -22.86 -11.62
N SER A 255 7.75 -22.91 -12.67
CA SER A 255 9.00 -22.13 -12.75
C SER A 255 8.81 -20.62 -12.52
N VAL A 256 7.72 -20.04 -13.05
CA VAL A 256 7.37 -18.63 -12.83
C VAL A 256 6.95 -18.37 -11.38
N LEU A 257 6.08 -19.21 -10.81
CA LEU A 257 5.67 -19.15 -9.41
C LEU A 257 6.89 -19.20 -8.48
N ASP A 258 7.80 -20.15 -8.69
CA ASP A 258 9.00 -20.34 -7.86
C ASP A 258 9.91 -19.13 -7.91
N ARG A 259 10.15 -18.60 -9.11
CA ARG A 259 10.98 -17.41 -9.27
C ARG A 259 10.34 -16.18 -8.63
N TYR A 260 9.02 -16.04 -8.76
CA TYR A 260 8.27 -14.95 -8.12
C TYR A 260 8.35 -15.03 -6.59
N LEU A 261 8.05 -16.20 -6.00
CA LEU A 261 8.18 -16.41 -4.55
C LEU A 261 9.60 -16.12 -4.06
N ASN A 262 10.62 -16.55 -4.81
CA ASN A 262 12.01 -16.29 -4.46
C ASN A 262 12.36 -14.79 -4.43
N CYS A 263 11.76 -13.95 -5.27
CA CYS A 263 11.96 -12.49 -5.20
C CYS A 263 11.56 -11.95 -3.81
N PHE A 264 10.43 -12.42 -3.28
CA PHE A 264 9.90 -12.01 -1.98
C PHE A 264 10.66 -12.64 -0.81
N PHE A 265 11.01 -13.93 -0.91
CA PHE A 265 11.82 -14.59 0.12
C PHE A 265 13.20 -13.95 0.27
N GLN A 266 13.86 -13.55 -0.81
CA GLN A 266 15.13 -12.82 -0.74
C GLN A 266 14.99 -11.42 -0.13
N ALA A 267 13.82 -10.79 -0.29
CA ALA A 267 13.50 -9.53 0.40
C ALA A 267 13.08 -9.72 1.87
N GLY A 268 12.98 -10.97 2.36
CA GLY A 268 12.56 -11.28 3.74
C GLY A 268 11.05 -11.31 3.95
N ILE A 269 10.26 -11.37 2.88
CA ILE A 269 8.80 -11.51 2.94
C ILE A 269 8.47 -13.00 2.78
N ASP A 270 8.26 -13.71 3.88
CA ASP A 270 8.09 -15.15 3.85
C ASP A 270 7.03 -15.69 4.82
N GLN A 271 6.21 -14.85 5.45
CA GLN A 271 5.31 -15.31 6.51
C GLN A 271 4.01 -15.91 5.98
N GLU A 272 3.49 -15.37 4.87
CA GLU A 272 2.20 -15.76 4.30
C GLU A 272 2.23 -15.76 2.76
N ILE A 273 1.49 -16.68 2.15
CA ILE A 273 1.27 -16.76 0.69
C ILE A 273 -0.23 -16.81 0.44
N ASP A 274 -0.77 -15.76 -0.15
CA ASP A 274 -2.18 -15.59 -0.43
C ASP A 274 -2.50 -16.02 -1.87
N VAL A 275 -3.18 -17.15 -2.02
CA VAL A 275 -3.49 -17.77 -3.30
C VAL A 275 -4.91 -17.43 -3.73
N PHE A 276 -5.02 -16.64 -4.78
CA PHE A 276 -6.27 -16.20 -5.40
C PHE A 276 -6.63 -17.03 -6.65
N GLY A 277 -7.91 -17.00 -7.01
CA GLY A 277 -8.43 -17.64 -8.22
C GLY A 277 -8.83 -19.11 -8.06
N LEU A 278 -8.82 -19.64 -6.83
CA LEU A 278 -9.28 -21.00 -6.49
C LEU A 278 -10.55 -21.02 -5.64
N LEU A 279 -10.98 -19.87 -5.12
CA LEU A 279 -12.16 -19.68 -4.29
C LEU A 279 -12.61 -18.22 -4.39
N GLY A 280 -13.92 -17.95 -4.33
CA GLY A 280 -14.45 -16.59 -4.29
C GLY A 280 -14.21 -15.76 -5.56
N VAL A 281 -14.16 -16.38 -6.74
CA VAL A 281 -13.91 -15.64 -8.00
C VAL A 281 -15.13 -14.80 -8.38
N TRP A 282 -14.89 -13.53 -8.73
CA TRP A 282 -15.95 -12.58 -9.04
C TRP A 282 -16.75 -12.98 -10.28
N GLN A 283 -18.07 -12.74 -10.22
CA GLN A 283 -19.01 -12.98 -11.32
C GLN A 283 -19.76 -11.70 -11.68
N PRO A 284 -19.08 -10.69 -12.25
CA PRO A 284 -19.71 -9.45 -12.63
C PRO A 284 -20.59 -9.64 -13.89
N PRO A 285 -21.57 -8.74 -14.11
CA PRO A 285 -22.52 -8.89 -15.21
C PRO A 285 -21.84 -8.80 -16.57
N PHE A 286 -22.35 -9.56 -17.54
CA PHE A 286 -21.91 -9.58 -18.94
C PHE A 286 -20.48 -10.06 -19.20
N PHE A 287 -19.72 -10.46 -18.17
CA PHE A 287 -18.41 -11.05 -18.37
C PHE A 287 -18.54 -12.51 -18.81
N PRO A 288 -17.78 -12.97 -19.82
CA PRO A 288 -17.84 -14.36 -20.29
C PRO A 288 -17.52 -15.36 -19.18
N VAL A 289 -18.33 -16.41 -19.09
CA VAL A 289 -18.18 -17.49 -18.10
C VAL A 289 -17.59 -18.71 -18.77
N VAL A 290 -16.58 -19.32 -18.15
CA VAL A 290 -16.07 -20.64 -18.58
C VAL A 290 -17.05 -21.70 -18.05
N PRO A 291 -17.66 -22.52 -18.94
CA PRO A 291 -18.60 -23.55 -18.50
C PRO A 291 -17.83 -24.74 -17.92
N ILE A 292 -17.66 -24.73 -16.60
CA ILE A 292 -16.96 -25.77 -15.84
C ILE A 292 -17.95 -26.56 -14.99
N ASP A 293 -17.75 -27.87 -14.91
CA ASP A 293 -18.45 -28.76 -13.96
C ASP A 293 -17.87 -28.60 -12.54
N TYR A 294 -18.02 -27.42 -11.96
CA TYR A 294 -17.54 -27.06 -10.62
C TYR A 294 -18.48 -25.99 -10.03
N PRO A 295 -18.66 -25.89 -8.70
CA PRO A 295 -19.56 -24.90 -8.12
C PRO A 295 -19.26 -23.48 -8.62
N GLU A 296 -18.00 -23.03 -8.49
CA GLU A 296 -17.56 -21.74 -9.04
C GLU A 296 -17.00 -21.82 -10.46
N ALA A 297 -17.23 -20.77 -11.24
CA ALA A 297 -16.67 -20.61 -12.58
C ALA A 297 -15.20 -20.17 -12.54
N LEU A 298 -14.33 -21.04 -12.00
CA LEU A 298 -12.89 -20.85 -11.98
C LEU A 298 -12.32 -20.83 -13.40
N VAL A 299 -11.28 -20.03 -13.62
CA VAL A 299 -10.66 -19.88 -14.95
C VAL A 299 -9.24 -20.40 -14.89
N VAL A 300 -9.03 -21.60 -15.44
CA VAL A 300 -7.68 -22.18 -15.61
C VAL A 300 -7.51 -22.50 -17.09
N ARG A 301 -6.51 -21.88 -17.70
CA ARG A 301 -6.20 -22.03 -19.12
C ARG A 301 -5.05 -23.02 -19.29
N TYR A 302 -5.09 -23.84 -20.32
CA TYR A 302 -4.04 -24.81 -20.64
C TYR A 302 -3.74 -24.85 -22.14
N LEU A 303 -2.51 -25.24 -22.50
CA LEU A 303 -2.16 -25.63 -23.86
C LEU A 303 -2.53 -27.10 -24.07
N ASP A 304 -3.39 -27.38 -25.03
CA ASP A 304 -3.70 -28.73 -25.48
C ASP A 304 -2.61 -29.17 -26.46
N GLU A 305 -1.77 -30.13 -26.07
CA GLU A 305 -0.62 -30.57 -26.87
C GLU A 305 -1.06 -31.27 -28.16
N ALA A 306 -2.15 -32.03 -28.11
CA ALA A 306 -2.68 -32.77 -29.26
C ALA A 306 -3.17 -31.85 -30.38
N THR A 307 -3.67 -30.67 -30.04
CA THR A 307 -4.22 -29.69 -31.00
C THR A 307 -3.37 -28.43 -31.18
N GLY A 308 -2.42 -28.17 -30.28
CA GLY A 308 -1.61 -26.96 -30.23
C GLY A 308 -2.39 -25.69 -29.86
N LYS A 309 -3.56 -25.81 -29.22
CA LYS A 309 -4.46 -24.68 -28.92
C LYS A 309 -4.51 -24.36 -27.44
N MET A 310 -4.66 -23.08 -27.12
CA MET A 310 -5.03 -22.66 -25.76
C MET A 310 -6.52 -22.93 -25.52
N MET A 311 -6.81 -23.65 -24.45
CA MET A 311 -8.14 -24.09 -24.03
C MET A 311 -8.37 -23.77 -22.54
N PHE A 312 -9.58 -23.98 -22.04
CA PHE A 312 -9.92 -23.80 -20.62
C PHE A 312 -10.33 -25.12 -20.00
N ILE A 313 -9.99 -25.34 -18.73
CA ILE A 313 -10.48 -26.50 -17.98
C ILE A 313 -11.99 -26.40 -17.82
N GLN A 314 -12.71 -27.44 -18.25
CA GLN A 314 -14.18 -27.52 -18.17
C GLN A 314 -14.65 -28.73 -17.35
N GLN A 315 -13.77 -29.71 -17.11
CA GLN A 315 -14.11 -30.92 -16.36
C GLN A 315 -13.63 -30.82 -14.92
N LYS A 316 -14.49 -31.22 -13.98
CA LYS A 316 -14.18 -31.27 -12.54
C LYS A 316 -12.88 -32.01 -12.23
N ALA A 317 -12.69 -33.17 -12.84
CA ALA A 317 -11.54 -34.04 -12.57
C ALA A 317 -10.22 -33.38 -12.97
N ASP A 318 -10.20 -32.68 -14.11
CA ASP A 318 -9.02 -31.95 -14.58
C ASP A 318 -8.70 -30.77 -13.65
N LEU A 319 -9.73 -30.04 -13.17
CA LEU A 319 -9.54 -28.95 -12.21
C LEU A 319 -9.03 -29.46 -10.86
N GLN A 320 -9.61 -30.54 -10.34
CA GLN A 320 -9.13 -31.18 -9.11
C GLN A 320 -7.70 -31.71 -9.25
N ASN A 321 -7.30 -32.18 -10.43
CA ASN A 321 -5.92 -32.57 -10.72
C ASN A 321 -4.99 -31.36 -10.68
N TYR A 322 -5.35 -30.27 -11.36
CA TYR A 322 -4.62 -29.00 -11.30
C TYR A 322 -4.41 -28.53 -9.86
N ILE A 323 -5.48 -28.40 -9.07
CA ILE A 323 -5.42 -27.94 -7.68
C ILE A 323 -4.56 -28.88 -6.83
N ARG A 324 -4.65 -30.20 -7.03
CA ARG A 324 -3.80 -31.17 -6.32
C ARG A 324 -2.31 -30.96 -6.62
N GLN A 325 -1.96 -30.67 -7.87
CA GLN A 325 -0.57 -30.36 -8.24
C GLN A 325 -0.10 -29.05 -7.60
N VAL A 326 -0.94 -28.00 -7.59
CA VAL A 326 -0.63 -26.73 -6.90
C VAL A 326 -0.35 -26.96 -5.42
N PHE A 327 -1.22 -27.71 -4.73
CA PHE A 327 -1.05 -28.00 -3.30
C PHE A 327 0.16 -28.89 -3.02
N ALA A 328 0.40 -29.90 -3.87
CA ALA A 328 1.59 -30.74 -3.76
C ALA A 328 2.88 -29.91 -3.92
N HIS A 329 2.92 -29.00 -4.89
CA HIS A 329 4.07 -28.13 -5.14
C HIS A 329 4.39 -27.25 -3.92
N PHE A 330 3.40 -26.59 -3.33
CA PHE A 330 3.61 -25.81 -2.09
C PHE A 330 4.10 -26.67 -0.90
N LYS A 331 3.71 -27.95 -0.83
CA LYS A 331 4.24 -28.89 0.18
C LYS A 331 5.68 -29.31 -0.12
N GLU A 332 6.01 -29.53 -1.38
CA GLU A 332 7.38 -29.86 -1.83
C GLU A 332 8.34 -28.71 -1.55
N LEU A 333 7.89 -27.47 -1.74
CA LEU A 333 8.62 -26.26 -1.32
C LEU A 333 8.70 -26.08 0.20
N GLY A 334 7.94 -26.85 0.99
CA GLY A 334 7.89 -26.75 2.45
C GLY A 334 7.14 -25.53 2.99
N VAL A 335 6.37 -24.82 2.15
CA VAL A 335 5.68 -23.57 2.51
C VAL A 335 4.18 -23.76 2.76
N TRP A 336 3.62 -24.97 2.62
CA TRP A 336 2.17 -25.23 2.72
C TRP A 336 1.48 -24.62 3.96
N LYS A 337 2.12 -24.62 5.13
CA LYS A 337 1.57 -24.03 6.37
C LYS A 337 1.44 -22.49 6.33
N LYS A 338 2.10 -21.84 5.36
CA LYS A 338 2.06 -20.40 5.11
C LYS A 338 1.05 -20.04 4.02
N VAL A 339 0.50 -21.03 3.31
CA VAL A 339 -0.44 -20.82 2.21
C VAL A 339 -1.85 -20.58 2.73
N ARG A 340 -2.52 -19.57 2.20
CA ARG A 340 -3.93 -19.27 2.41
C ARG A 340 -4.64 -19.32 1.07
N ILE A 341 -5.73 -20.07 0.97
CA ILE A 341 -6.64 -19.93 -0.16
C ILE A 341 -7.56 -18.75 0.14
N VAL A 342 -7.50 -17.72 -0.69
CA VAL A 342 -8.13 -16.42 -0.41
C VAL A 342 -9.42 -16.25 -1.19
N SER A 343 -10.43 -15.71 -0.52
CA SER A 343 -11.70 -15.29 -1.11
C SER A 343 -11.97 -13.83 -0.78
N ASP A 344 -12.39 -13.07 -1.79
CA ASP A 344 -12.61 -11.62 -1.66
C ASP A 344 -14.10 -11.28 -1.66
N GLU A 345 -14.59 -10.86 -0.50
CA GLU A 345 -15.96 -10.38 -0.26
C GLU A 345 -17.10 -11.23 -0.86
N PRO A 346 -17.28 -12.50 -0.45
CA PRO A 346 -18.44 -13.29 -0.83
C PRO A 346 -19.73 -12.51 -0.59
N LYS A 347 -20.64 -12.49 -1.55
CA LYS A 347 -21.94 -11.83 -1.39
C LYS A 347 -22.96 -12.81 -0.83
N LYS A 348 -24.02 -12.30 -0.20
CA LYS A 348 -25.06 -13.10 0.47
C LYS A 348 -25.62 -14.24 -0.39
N HIS A 349 -25.87 -13.98 -1.68
CA HIS A 349 -26.41 -14.98 -2.60
C HIS A 349 -25.38 -16.05 -3.02
N GLN A 350 -24.10 -15.87 -2.68
CA GLN A 350 -22.99 -16.77 -3.00
C GLN A 350 -22.58 -17.65 -1.80
N ILE A 351 -23.21 -17.52 -0.63
CA ILE A 351 -22.81 -18.27 0.57
C ILE A 351 -22.83 -19.79 0.35
N ASN A 352 -23.90 -20.32 -0.25
CA ASN A 352 -23.98 -21.77 -0.53
C ASN A 352 -22.93 -22.20 -1.55
N LEU A 353 -22.72 -21.37 -2.59
CA LEU A 353 -21.71 -21.59 -3.61
C LEU A 353 -20.31 -21.68 -2.99
N PHE A 354 -19.98 -20.72 -2.11
CA PHE A 354 -18.72 -20.69 -1.37
C PHE A 354 -18.53 -21.96 -0.52
N LYS A 355 -19.57 -22.37 0.22
CA LYS A 355 -19.52 -23.59 1.05
C LYS A 355 -19.27 -24.85 0.21
N GLU A 356 -19.92 -24.95 -0.94
CA GLU A 356 -19.71 -26.07 -1.88
C GLU A 356 -18.31 -26.07 -2.49
N SER A 357 -17.82 -24.91 -2.97
CA SER A 357 -16.44 -24.76 -3.46
C SER A 357 -15.40 -25.09 -2.39
N LEU A 358 -15.60 -24.63 -1.15
CA LEU A 358 -14.69 -24.92 -0.05
C LEU A 358 -14.69 -26.42 0.28
N ALA A 359 -15.84 -27.09 0.25
CA ALA A 359 -15.92 -28.52 0.46
C ALA A 359 -15.13 -29.30 -0.61
N GLU A 360 -15.20 -28.88 -1.87
CA GLU A 360 -14.40 -29.46 -2.96
C GLU A 360 -12.89 -29.29 -2.74
N LEU A 361 -12.45 -28.11 -2.31
CA LEU A 361 -11.05 -27.85 -1.98
C LEU A 361 -10.59 -28.71 -0.78
N LYS A 362 -11.40 -28.78 0.28
CA LYS A 362 -11.13 -29.59 1.48
C LYS A 362 -11.13 -31.09 1.18
N ALA A 363 -11.86 -31.55 0.17
CA ALA A 363 -11.81 -32.94 -0.29
C ALA A 363 -10.47 -33.28 -0.99
N ILE A 364 -9.76 -32.29 -1.54
CA ILE A 364 -8.40 -32.45 -2.06
C ILE A 364 -7.39 -32.44 -0.90
N ASP A 365 -7.53 -31.48 0.02
CA ASP A 365 -6.70 -31.38 1.21
C ASP A 365 -7.44 -30.72 2.38
N GLU A 366 -7.76 -31.50 3.40
CA GLU A 366 -8.47 -31.02 4.59
C GLU A 366 -7.67 -30.00 5.41
N THR A 367 -6.34 -29.99 5.27
CA THR A 367 -5.41 -29.15 6.02
C THR A 367 -5.21 -27.76 5.42
N LEU A 368 -5.79 -27.48 4.24
CA LEU A 368 -5.70 -26.14 3.63
C LEU A 368 -6.21 -25.08 4.61
N GLN A 369 -5.64 -23.88 4.56
CA GLN A 369 -6.08 -22.76 5.39
C GLN A 369 -6.80 -21.73 4.53
N VAL A 370 -7.90 -21.17 5.04
CA VAL A 370 -8.77 -20.25 4.31
C VAL A 370 -8.66 -18.85 4.90
N LYS A 371 -8.43 -17.86 4.04
CA LYS A 371 -8.47 -16.43 4.40
C LYS A 371 -9.59 -15.75 3.62
N VAL A 372 -10.41 -14.95 4.29
CA VAL A 372 -11.58 -14.33 3.64
C VAL A 372 -11.69 -12.87 4.04
N ALA A 373 -11.79 -11.99 3.04
CA ALA A 373 -12.16 -10.60 3.23
C ALA A 373 -13.69 -10.46 3.32
N PHE A 374 -14.19 -9.76 4.33
CA PHE A 374 -15.62 -9.57 4.58
C PHE A 374 -16.01 -8.10 4.61
N ASP A 375 -17.04 -7.73 3.83
CA ASP A 375 -17.64 -6.38 3.80
C ASP A 375 -19.10 -6.35 4.28
N LYS A 376 -19.64 -7.49 4.72
CA LYS A 376 -21.03 -7.66 5.18
C LYS A 376 -21.09 -8.52 6.43
N GLU A 377 -21.78 -8.02 7.44
CA GLU A 377 -21.89 -8.67 8.76
C GLU A 377 -22.68 -9.99 8.71
N ASP A 378 -23.72 -10.07 7.88
CA ASP A 378 -24.51 -11.30 7.74
C ASP A 378 -23.71 -12.42 7.06
N VAL A 379 -22.94 -12.08 6.03
CA VAL A 379 -22.00 -13.02 5.38
C VAL A 379 -20.89 -13.44 6.35
N LEU A 380 -20.30 -12.49 7.09
CA LEU A 380 -19.29 -12.76 8.11
C LEU A 380 -19.83 -13.80 9.11
N THR A 381 -21.00 -13.54 9.70
CA THR A 381 -21.62 -14.41 10.70
C THR A 381 -21.80 -15.84 10.18
N GLU A 382 -22.25 -16.01 8.94
CA GLU A 382 -22.52 -17.33 8.36
C GLU A 382 -21.28 -18.11 7.94
N LEU A 383 -20.20 -17.43 7.57
CA LEU A 383 -18.98 -18.05 7.04
C LEU A 383 -17.83 -18.12 8.05
N LEU A 384 -17.84 -17.29 9.09
CA LEU A 384 -16.76 -17.21 10.10
C LEU A 384 -16.34 -18.59 10.66
N PRO A 385 -17.24 -19.54 10.97
CA PRO A 385 -16.84 -20.86 11.48
C PRO A 385 -16.05 -21.73 10.50
N LEU A 386 -16.00 -21.36 9.21
CA LEU A 386 -15.31 -22.08 8.14
C LEU A 386 -13.99 -21.42 7.72
N VAL A 387 -13.63 -20.29 8.34
CA VAL A 387 -12.51 -19.44 7.95
C VAL A 387 -11.42 -19.48 9.02
N ASP A 388 -10.16 -19.63 8.61
CA ASP A 388 -9.03 -19.65 9.53
C ASP A 388 -8.50 -18.24 9.84
N TYR A 389 -8.56 -17.35 8.84
CA TYR A 389 -8.05 -15.98 8.87
C TYR A 389 -9.11 -15.00 8.35
N PRO A 390 -10.03 -14.52 9.22
CA PRO A 390 -11.00 -13.51 8.82
C PRO A 390 -10.31 -12.13 8.71
N VAL A 391 -10.60 -11.44 7.61
CA VAL A 391 -10.18 -10.06 7.38
C VAL A 391 -11.44 -9.21 7.18
N THR A 392 -11.67 -8.22 8.01
CA THR A 392 -12.94 -7.48 8.02
C THR A 392 -12.78 -6.05 7.55
N SER A 393 -13.77 -5.51 6.83
CA SER A 393 -13.80 -4.09 6.49
C SER A 393 -13.72 -3.26 7.77
N TYR A 394 -13.28 -2.01 7.66
CA TYR A 394 -13.26 -1.09 8.80
C TYR A 394 -14.61 -1.05 9.54
N TYR A 395 -15.72 -0.97 8.81
CA TYR A 395 -17.08 -1.00 9.38
C TYR A 395 -17.36 -2.27 10.18
N CYS A 396 -17.13 -3.46 9.59
CA CYS A 396 -17.34 -4.72 10.28
C CYS A 396 -16.43 -4.85 11.51
N THR A 397 -15.19 -4.35 11.42
CA THR A 397 -14.23 -4.38 12.53
C THR A 397 -14.69 -3.49 13.68
N CYS A 398 -15.14 -2.26 13.41
CA CYS A 398 -15.71 -1.36 14.41
C CYS A 398 -16.80 -2.03 15.25
N ASN A 399 -17.62 -2.89 14.62
CA ASN A 399 -18.74 -3.57 15.26
C ASN A 399 -18.35 -4.89 15.95
N HIS A 400 -17.40 -5.65 15.38
CA HIS A 400 -17.17 -7.06 15.72
C HIS A 400 -15.76 -7.39 16.23
N TYR A 401 -14.85 -6.43 16.39
CA TYR A 401 -13.45 -6.70 16.76
C TYR A 401 -13.30 -7.53 18.05
N GLN A 402 -14.21 -7.39 19.02
CA GLN A 402 -14.19 -8.16 20.26
C GLN A 402 -14.49 -9.65 20.02
N GLU A 403 -15.50 -9.97 19.21
CA GLU A 403 -15.83 -11.35 18.82
C GLU A 403 -14.69 -11.97 18.00
N LEU A 404 -14.16 -11.21 17.03
CA LEU A 404 -13.08 -11.64 16.16
C LEU A 404 -11.80 -11.94 16.96
N SER A 405 -11.41 -11.05 17.87
CA SER A 405 -10.20 -11.24 18.69
C SER A 405 -10.33 -12.39 19.69
N GLN A 406 -11.55 -12.76 20.11
CA GLN A 406 -11.80 -13.92 20.97
C GLN A 406 -11.80 -15.23 20.18
N SER A 407 -12.44 -15.26 19.01
CA SER A 407 -12.60 -16.47 18.20
C SER A 407 -11.37 -16.79 17.34
N HIS A 408 -10.64 -15.77 16.89
CA HIS A 408 -9.52 -15.86 15.94
C HIS A 408 -8.30 -15.04 16.40
N SER A 409 -8.01 -15.08 17.70
CA SER A 409 -6.86 -14.37 18.29
C SER A 409 -5.56 -14.65 17.53
N GLY A 410 -4.84 -13.60 17.13
CA GLY A 410 -3.59 -13.74 16.38
C GLY A 410 -3.74 -14.16 14.92
N LYS A 411 -4.96 -14.07 14.37
CA LYS A 411 -5.28 -14.42 12.98
C LYS A 411 -6.22 -13.43 12.30
N THR A 412 -6.34 -12.21 12.80
CA THR A 412 -7.30 -11.21 12.29
C THR A 412 -6.58 -10.00 11.73
N GLN A 413 -7.10 -9.49 10.63
CA GLN A 413 -6.74 -8.18 10.08
C GLN A 413 -8.02 -7.39 9.84
N TYR A 414 -7.89 -6.08 9.73
CA TYR A 414 -8.91 -5.26 9.11
C TYR A 414 -8.39 -4.65 7.82
N TYR A 415 -9.29 -4.12 7.00
CA TYR A 415 -8.90 -3.39 5.79
C TYR A 415 -9.72 -2.13 5.59
N VAL A 416 -9.10 -1.21 4.84
CA VAL A 416 -9.76 -0.07 4.21
C VAL A 416 -9.67 -0.24 2.69
N CYS A 417 -10.71 0.16 1.97
CA CYS A 417 -10.81 0.08 0.51
C CYS A 417 -11.43 1.37 -0.04
N ASN A 418 -12.35 1.27 -1.00
CA ASN A 418 -13.14 2.40 -1.47
C ASN A 418 -14.05 3.02 -0.38
N TYR A 419 -14.17 2.38 0.77
CA TYR A 419 -14.77 2.91 2.00
C TYR A 419 -13.91 2.52 3.22
N PRO A 420 -14.06 3.20 4.37
CA PRO A 420 -14.91 4.36 4.62
C PRO A 420 -14.39 5.63 3.91
N ASP A 421 -15.15 6.71 3.93
CA ASP A 421 -14.70 8.04 3.50
C ASP A 421 -13.47 8.52 4.30
N LYS A 422 -13.40 8.16 5.59
CA LYS A 422 -12.23 8.33 6.48
C LYS A 422 -12.30 7.35 7.66
N PRO A 423 -11.19 6.93 8.29
CA PRO A 423 -9.82 7.11 7.82
C PRO A 423 -9.56 6.27 6.58
N ASN A 424 -8.90 6.85 5.59
CA ASN A 424 -8.48 6.11 4.42
C ASN A 424 -7.13 6.60 3.85
N THR A 425 -6.77 6.05 2.71
CA THR A 425 -5.51 6.25 2.02
C THR A 425 -5.76 6.75 0.60
N PHE A 426 -6.83 7.52 0.39
CA PHE A 426 -7.13 8.12 -0.92
C PHE A 426 -6.15 9.24 -1.21
N LEU A 427 -6.06 9.63 -2.49
CA LEU A 427 -5.19 10.71 -2.93
C LEU A 427 -5.45 12.02 -2.16
N HIS A 428 -6.73 12.31 -1.91
CA HIS A 428 -7.21 13.49 -1.20
C HIS A 428 -7.21 13.35 0.33
N SER A 429 -7.09 12.12 0.87
CA SER A 429 -7.10 11.90 2.31
C SER A 429 -5.92 12.64 2.95
N PRO A 430 -6.13 13.31 4.10
CA PRO A 430 -5.04 13.74 4.96
C PRO A 430 -4.05 12.60 5.21
N LEU A 431 -2.77 12.89 5.10
CA LEU A 431 -1.70 11.91 5.26
C LEU A 431 -1.71 11.20 6.63
N LEU A 432 -2.22 11.88 7.66
CA LEU A 432 -2.37 11.31 8.99
C LEU A 432 -3.45 10.21 9.06
N GLU A 433 -4.42 10.17 8.14
CA GLU A 433 -5.35 9.03 8.03
C GLU A 433 -4.65 7.74 7.56
N THR A 434 -3.51 7.86 6.88
CA THR A 434 -2.68 6.69 6.57
C THR A 434 -1.83 6.28 7.77
N ARG A 435 -1.32 7.25 8.55
CA ARG A 435 -0.51 7.00 9.76
C ARG A 435 -1.34 6.35 10.88
N VAL A 436 -2.58 6.78 11.07
CA VAL A 436 -3.46 6.28 12.16
C VAL A 436 -3.72 4.77 12.08
N GLN A 437 -3.60 4.17 10.89
CA GLN A 437 -3.93 2.75 10.66
C GLN A 437 -3.15 1.81 11.59
N GLY A 438 -1.94 2.21 12.01
CA GLY A 438 -1.19 1.50 13.04
C GLY A 438 -1.90 1.49 14.40
N ILE A 439 -2.28 2.66 14.91
CA ILE A 439 -2.98 2.79 16.19
C ILE A 439 -4.33 2.06 16.16
N LEU A 440 -5.05 2.14 15.03
CA LEU A 440 -6.33 1.45 14.85
C LEU A 440 -6.17 -0.07 14.87
N ALA A 441 -5.10 -0.62 14.28
CA ALA A 441 -4.82 -2.05 14.34
C ALA A 441 -4.68 -2.53 15.80
N HIS A 442 -4.03 -1.72 16.64
CA HIS A 442 -3.89 -1.98 18.08
C HIS A 442 -5.25 -1.89 18.78
N HIS A 443 -6.02 -0.81 18.56
CA HIS A 443 -7.35 -0.63 19.15
C HIS A 443 -8.30 -1.80 18.83
N PHE A 444 -8.32 -2.24 17.57
CA PHE A 444 -9.13 -3.37 17.12
C PHE A 444 -8.59 -4.73 17.54
N LYS A 445 -7.43 -4.79 18.22
CA LYS A 445 -6.78 -6.06 18.60
C LYS A 445 -6.55 -6.99 17.41
N THR A 446 -6.28 -6.40 16.26
CA THR A 446 -5.90 -7.11 15.04
C THR A 446 -4.38 -7.25 14.97
N ASP A 447 -3.90 -8.16 14.15
CA ASP A 447 -2.46 -8.36 13.96
C ASP A 447 -1.87 -7.34 12.99
N GLY A 448 -2.70 -6.63 12.21
CA GLY A 448 -2.25 -5.57 11.32
C GLY A 448 -3.34 -5.13 10.34
N LEU A 449 -2.91 -4.72 9.16
CA LEU A 449 -3.75 -4.09 8.14
C LEU A 449 -3.62 -4.83 6.82
N LEU A 450 -4.75 -5.03 6.15
CA LEU A 450 -4.81 -5.39 4.74
C LEU A 450 -5.18 -4.16 3.89
N ARG A 451 -4.54 -4.01 2.72
CA ARG A 451 -4.92 -3.04 1.68
C ARG A 451 -4.89 -3.70 0.31
N TRP A 452 -5.99 -3.67 -0.41
CA TRP A 452 -6.17 -4.50 -1.62
C TRP A 452 -5.30 -4.12 -2.82
N ALA A 453 -4.63 -2.97 -2.83
CA ALA A 453 -3.94 -2.49 -4.02
C ALA A 453 -2.59 -1.81 -3.72
N TYR A 454 -1.50 -2.49 -4.09
CA TYR A 454 -0.19 -1.87 -4.20
C TYR A 454 -0.08 -1.05 -5.51
N ASN A 455 -0.43 -1.67 -6.66
CA ASN A 455 -0.19 -1.14 -8.00
C ASN A 455 -1.27 -1.47 -9.06
N CYS A 456 -2.57 -1.37 -8.71
CA CYS A 456 -3.68 -1.55 -9.68
C CYS A 456 -3.83 -0.32 -10.60
N TRP A 457 -2.87 -0.10 -11.48
CA TRP A 457 -2.78 1.11 -12.29
C TRP A 457 -3.68 1.11 -13.54
N PRO A 458 -4.39 2.23 -13.83
CA PRO A 458 -4.99 2.45 -15.15
C PRO A 458 -3.91 2.69 -16.22
N GLU A 459 -4.33 2.73 -17.49
CA GLU A 459 -3.40 2.72 -18.65
C GLU A 459 -2.40 3.90 -18.62
N ASN A 460 -2.83 5.08 -18.15
CA ASN A 460 -2.03 6.30 -18.11
C ASN A 460 -1.55 6.68 -16.70
N ALA A 461 -1.37 5.71 -15.80
CA ALA A 461 -1.08 5.96 -14.38
C ALA A 461 0.18 6.81 -14.08
N ARG A 462 1.08 7.02 -15.04
CA ARG A 462 2.19 7.98 -14.89
C ARG A 462 1.71 9.42 -14.76
N GLU A 463 0.59 9.77 -15.40
CA GLU A 463 0.01 11.12 -15.46
C GLU A 463 -1.37 11.19 -14.79
N ASP A 464 -2.21 10.15 -14.93
CA ASP A 464 -3.57 10.13 -14.40
C ASP A 464 -3.91 8.75 -13.81
N ILE A 465 -4.27 8.74 -12.53
CA ILE A 465 -4.60 7.53 -11.77
C ILE A 465 -6.11 7.35 -11.56
N ARG A 466 -6.94 8.19 -12.18
CA ARG A 466 -8.40 8.10 -12.07
C ARG A 466 -8.90 6.85 -12.78
N TYR A 467 -9.89 6.20 -12.16
CA TYR A 467 -10.60 5.04 -12.72
C TYR A 467 -11.91 4.84 -11.98
N ASN A 468 -13.00 4.61 -12.71
CA ASN A 468 -14.33 4.36 -12.16
C ASN A 468 -14.68 5.32 -11.01
N THR A 469 -14.49 6.64 -11.24
CA THR A 469 -14.47 7.64 -10.16
C THR A 469 -15.82 7.83 -9.46
N SER A 470 -16.89 7.23 -10.00
CA SER A 470 -18.20 7.13 -9.37
C SER A 470 -18.30 6.06 -8.27
N SER A 471 -17.40 5.08 -8.24
CA SER A 471 -17.46 3.94 -7.31
C SER A 471 -16.15 3.72 -6.54
N LEU A 472 -15.04 4.19 -7.08
CA LEU A 472 -13.72 4.09 -6.47
C LEU A 472 -13.14 5.50 -6.26
N PRO A 473 -12.89 5.92 -5.01
CA PRO A 473 -12.17 7.15 -4.75
C PRO A 473 -10.76 7.14 -5.35
N ILE A 474 -10.34 8.29 -5.86
CA ILE A 474 -9.05 8.43 -6.55
C ILE A 474 -7.91 8.13 -5.57
N GLY A 475 -6.99 7.24 -5.95
CA GLY A 475 -5.89 6.76 -5.11
C GLY A 475 -6.19 5.47 -4.33
N ASP A 476 -7.44 4.97 -4.32
CA ASP A 476 -7.76 3.67 -3.73
C ASP A 476 -6.96 2.54 -4.40
N MET A 477 -6.89 2.56 -5.73
CA MET A 477 -6.27 1.53 -6.56
C MET A 477 -4.73 1.45 -6.52
N CYS A 478 -4.04 2.33 -5.79
CA CYS A 478 -2.58 2.22 -5.70
C CYS A 478 -2.02 2.91 -4.46
N LEU A 479 -0.97 2.31 -3.90
CA LEU A 479 -0.16 2.92 -2.85
C LEU A 479 1.12 3.55 -3.41
N ILE A 480 1.59 3.08 -4.57
CA ILE A 480 2.79 3.60 -5.26
C ILE A 480 2.47 3.94 -6.72
N TYR A 481 3.44 4.52 -7.42
CA TYR A 481 3.27 5.03 -8.77
C TYR A 481 4.33 4.49 -9.74
N PRO A 482 4.01 4.39 -11.04
CA PRO A 482 5.02 4.09 -12.04
C PRO A 482 5.86 5.35 -12.35
N ALA A 483 7.18 5.23 -12.43
CA ALA A 483 8.05 6.31 -12.86
C ALA A 483 8.43 6.19 -14.35
N TYR A 484 8.89 7.31 -14.92
CA TYR A 484 9.47 7.34 -16.27
C TYR A 484 10.91 6.82 -16.33
N SER A 485 11.57 6.72 -15.17
CA SER A 485 12.94 6.20 -15.03
C SER A 485 13.05 4.69 -15.29
N GLY A 486 11.92 3.98 -15.32
CA GLY A 486 11.88 2.52 -15.31
C GLY A 486 11.85 1.91 -13.89
N HIS A 487 11.78 2.75 -12.85
CA HIS A 487 11.69 2.36 -11.43
C HIS A 487 10.34 2.71 -10.81
N LEU A 488 10.05 2.17 -9.63
CA LEU A 488 8.87 2.44 -8.82
C LEU A 488 9.01 3.76 -8.06
N ALA A 489 8.02 4.64 -8.17
CA ALA A 489 7.94 5.88 -7.39
C ALA A 489 7.08 5.67 -6.14
N LEU A 490 7.66 5.86 -4.96
CA LEU A 490 6.94 5.81 -3.69
C LEU A 490 5.98 7.00 -3.53
N SER A 491 5.03 6.88 -2.61
CA SER A 491 4.10 7.96 -2.28
C SER A 491 4.33 8.54 -0.88
N LEU A 492 3.82 9.74 -0.63
CA LEU A 492 3.71 10.28 0.72
C LEU A 492 2.84 9.37 1.61
N ARG A 493 1.77 8.76 1.07
CA ARG A 493 0.94 7.77 1.78
C ARG A 493 1.76 6.55 2.23
N TYR A 494 2.62 6.02 1.37
CA TYR A 494 3.54 4.94 1.70
C TYR A 494 4.43 5.31 2.90
N LYS A 495 4.99 6.53 2.92
CA LYS A 495 5.82 7.02 4.03
C LYS A 495 5.03 7.14 5.33
N GLN A 496 3.77 7.56 5.26
CA GLN A 496 2.91 7.63 6.45
C GLN A 496 2.47 6.25 6.94
N LEU A 497 2.29 5.27 6.06
CA LEU A 497 2.04 3.89 6.47
C LEU A 497 3.24 3.34 7.23
N GLN A 498 4.46 3.64 6.76
CA GLN A 498 5.69 3.31 7.49
C GLN A 498 5.70 3.91 8.91
N ARG A 499 5.24 5.16 9.06
CA ARG A 499 5.07 5.81 10.38
C ARG A 499 4.02 5.12 11.25
N GLY A 500 2.88 4.74 10.66
CA GLY A 500 1.84 4.01 11.40
C GLY A 500 2.35 2.70 12.00
N ILE A 501 3.20 1.97 11.28
CA ILE A 501 3.80 0.72 11.76
C ILE A 501 4.78 0.97 12.92
N GLU A 502 5.54 2.07 12.87
CA GLU A 502 6.35 2.50 14.01
C GLU A 502 5.49 2.84 15.24
N ASP A 503 4.41 3.59 15.03
CA ASP A 503 3.50 3.99 16.12
C ASP A 503 2.84 2.76 16.76
N PHE A 504 2.41 1.76 15.96
CA PHE A 504 1.90 0.50 16.49
C PHE A 504 2.90 -0.23 17.38
N TYR A 505 4.17 -0.30 16.96
CA TYR A 505 5.22 -0.89 17.78
C TYR A 505 5.39 -0.13 19.11
N LEU A 506 5.46 1.21 19.05
CA LEU A 506 5.62 2.05 20.24
C LEU A 506 4.45 1.87 21.20
N VAL A 507 3.21 1.83 20.70
CA VAL A 507 2.02 1.56 21.50
C VAL A 507 2.13 0.20 22.21
N LYS A 508 2.49 -0.87 21.48
CA LYS A 508 2.66 -2.20 22.09
C LYS A 508 3.78 -2.24 23.14
N GLN A 509 4.88 -1.52 22.95
CA GLN A 509 5.94 -1.46 23.97
C GLN A 509 5.50 -0.64 25.19
N ALA A 510 4.83 0.50 25.00
CA ALA A 510 4.32 1.31 26.09
C ALA A 510 3.28 0.54 26.91
N GLU A 511 2.37 -0.18 26.26
CA GLU A 511 1.37 -1.03 26.89
C GLU A 511 2.01 -2.13 27.75
N ARG A 512 3.11 -2.73 27.30
CA ARG A 512 3.86 -3.73 28.10
C ARG A 512 4.47 -3.15 29.37
N GLN A 513 4.89 -1.88 29.35
CA GLN A 513 5.52 -1.22 30.49
C GLN A 513 4.48 -0.63 31.46
N GLN A 514 3.48 0.07 30.94
CA GLN A 514 2.44 0.74 31.71
C GLN A 514 1.08 0.62 30.99
N PRO A 515 0.33 -0.49 31.20
CA PRO A 515 -0.92 -0.74 30.49
C PRO A 515 -1.97 0.35 30.71
N GLU A 516 -2.24 0.74 31.96
CA GLU A 516 -3.26 1.74 32.31
C GLU A 516 -2.91 3.12 31.75
N GLN A 517 -1.66 3.57 31.94
CA GLN A 517 -1.20 4.86 31.42
C GLN A 517 -1.26 4.92 29.89
N THR A 518 -0.97 3.81 29.21
CA THR A 518 -1.03 3.73 27.74
C THR A 518 -2.48 3.73 27.25
N ALA A 519 -3.38 3.03 27.94
CA ALA A 519 -4.81 3.05 27.61
C ALA A 519 -5.40 4.45 27.73
N ASP A 520 -5.15 5.17 28.83
CA ASP A 520 -5.63 6.54 29.04
C ASP A 520 -5.13 7.51 27.93
N LEU A 521 -3.86 7.33 27.52
CA LEU A 521 -3.25 8.11 26.44
C LEU A 521 -3.93 7.84 25.10
N LEU A 522 -4.22 6.58 24.78
CA LEU A 522 -4.91 6.20 23.55
C LEU A 522 -6.36 6.65 23.53
N ASP A 523 -7.09 6.54 24.64
CA ASP A 523 -8.48 7.00 24.76
C ASP A 523 -8.56 8.51 24.51
N THR A 524 -7.59 9.27 25.04
CA THR A 524 -7.48 10.71 24.78
C THR A 524 -7.21 11.00 23.30
N PHE A 525 -6.31 10.24 22.68
CA PHE A 525 -5.94 10.43 21.27
C PHE A 525 -7.07 10.05 20.30
N LEU A 526 -7.77 8.96 20.58
CA LEU A 526 -8.89 8.47 19.77
C LEU A 526 -10.17 9.28 20.01
N THR A 527 -10.24 10.18 20.99
CA THR A 527 -11.39 11.06 21.31
C THR A 527 -12.70 10.37 21.71
N ASN A 528 -12.98 9.18 21.16
CA ASN A 528 -14.05 8.27 21.53
C ASN A 528 -13.52 6.83 21.43
N PRO A 529 -13.34 6.10 22.55
CA PRO A 529 -12.86 4.71 22.51
C PRO A 529 -13.94 3.70 22.09
N ASN A 530 -15.21 4.11 21.94
CA ASN A 530 -16.27 3.21 21.48
C ASN A 530 -16.33 3.15 19.96
N SER A 531 -15.62 2.20 19.35
CA SER A 531 -15.58 2.04 17.90
C SER A 531 -16.93 1.79 17.23
N GLN A 532 -17.92 1.25 17.95
CA GLN A 532 -19.25 1.01 17.41
C GLN A 532 -20.00 2.30 17.08
N GLU A 533 -19.55 3.44 17.60
CA GLU A 533 -20.12 4.76 17.30
C GLU A 533 -19.40 5.48 16.16
N TRP A 534 -18.28 4.95 15.66
CA TRP A 534 -17.42 5.62 14.68
C TRP A 534 -18.02 5.69 13.28
N MET A 535 -19.01 4.86 12.98
CA MET A 535 -19.60 4.74 11.65
C MET A 535 -21.06 5.20 11.66
N VAL A 536 -21.44 6.05 10.70
CA VAL A 536 -22.84 6.37 10.43
C VAL A 536 -23.50 5.21 9.69
N ASP A 537 -22.81 4.67 8.70
CA ASP A 537 -23.18 3.48 7.95
C ASP A 537 -21.91 2.76 7.44
N SER A 538 -22.07 1.74 6.58
CA SER A 538 -20.92 0.99 6.05
C SER A 538 -19.94 1.78 5.17
N HIS A 539 -20.26 3.02 4.81
CA HIS A 539 -19.47 3.86 3.90
C HIS A 539 -19.02 5.17 4.55
N GLN A 540 -19.84 5.76 5.42
CA GLN A 540 -19.60 7.07 6.02
C GLN A 540 -19.25 6.98 7.50
N SER A 541 -18.13 7.60 7.86
CA SER A 541 -17.67 7.74 9.23
C SER A 541 -18.23 8.98 9.92
N GLN A 542 -18.21 8.97 11.26
CA GLN A 542 -18.43 10.16 12.06
C GLN A 542 -17.35 11.22 11.79
N PRO A 543 -17.67 12.51 11.99
CA PRO A 543 -16.73 13.59 11.71
C PRO A 543 -15.49 13.58 12.60
N ASP A 544 -15.67 13.29 13.90
CA ASP A 544 -14.67 13.40 14.96
C ASP A 544 -14.24 12.00 15.45
N LEU A 545 -13.28 11.38 14.76
CA LEU A 545 -12.84 10.01 15.06
C LEU A 545 -11.58 9.90 15.91
N PHE A 546 -10.64 10.83 15.75
CA PHE A 546 -9.35 10.86 16.45
C PHE A 546 -8.66 12.19 16.15
N LEU A 547 -7.66 12.54 16.93
CA LEU A 547 -6.86 13.75 16.71
C LEU A 547 -6.07 13.67 15.39
N GLN A 548 -6.15 14.71 14.56
CA GLN A 548 -5.60 14.72 13.19
C GLN A 548 -4.59 15.85 12.93
N THR A 549 -3.93 16.39 13.96
CA THR A 549 -2.87 17.38 13.75
C THR A 549 -1.49 16.77 13.92
N ALA A 550 -0.49 17.31 13.21
CA ALA A 550 0.89 16.87 13.35
C ALA A 550 1.38 16.96 14.81
N SER A 551 1.01 18.04 15.51
CA SER A 551 1.35 18.22 16.93
C SER A 551 0.77 17.14 17.83
N ASP A 552 -0.44 16.65 17.56
CA ASP A 552 -1.06 15.59 18.37
C ASP A 552 -0.31 14.26 18.21
N TYR A 553 0.11 13.93 16.98
CA TYR A 553 0.91 12.73 16.71
C TYR A 553 2.29 12.79 17.34
N GLU A 554 2.97 13.95 17.28
CA GLU A 554 4.27 14.10 17.91
C GLU A 554 4.16 14.07 19.44
N ALA A 555 3.12 14.68 20.01
CA ALA A 555 2.83 14.60 21.44
C ALA A 555 2.53 13.16 21.89
N LEU A 556 1.74 12.40 21.13
CA LEU A 556 1.50 10.98 21.38
C LEU A 556 2.82 10.20 21.37
N ARG A 557 3.66 10.40 20.35
CA ARG A 557 4.94 9.70 20.22
C ARG A 557 5.91 10.01 21.35
N ASP A 558 6.02 11.28 21.75
CA ASP A 558 6.83 11.71 22.90
C ASP A 558 6.34 11.06 24.21
N ALA A 559 5.02 11.00 24.41
CA ALA A 559 4.43 10.36 25.58
C ALA A 559 4.68 8.85 25.61
N LEU A 560 4.53 8.16 24.48
CA LEU A 560 4.83 6.73 24.35
C LEU A 560 6.31 6.43 24.64
N LEU A 561 7.23 7.20 24.07
CA LEU A 561 8.66 7.05 24.34
C LEU A 561 9.00 7.31 25.82
N THR A 562 8.33 8.27 26.45
CA THR A 562 8.48 8.54 27.88
C THR A 562 8.00 7.36 28.74
N ILE A 563 6.92 6.69 28.34
CA ILE A 563 6.42 5.48 29.02
C ILE A 563 7.41 4.33 28.86
N ILE A 564 7.93 4.11 27.64
CA ILE A 564 8.86 3.02 27.32
C ILE A 564 10.19 3.15 28.09
N ALA A 565 10.60 4.37 28.41
CA ALA A 565 11.84 4.65 29.12
C ALA A 565 11.78 4.46 30.65
N LYS A 566 10.57 4.29 31.22
CA LYS A 566 10.39 3.96 32.64
C LYS A 566 10.57 2.46 32.87
#